data_AF-A0A967GWI4-F1
#
_entry.id   AF-A0A967GWI4-F1
#
_cell.length_a   1.000
_cell.length_b   1.000
_cell.length_c   1.000
_cell.angle_alpha   90.00
_cell.angle_beta   90.00
_cell.angle_gamma   90.00
#
_symmetry.space_group_name_H-M   'P 1'
#
loop_
_entity.id
_entity.type
_entity.pdbx_description
1 polymer ?
#
loop_
_entity_poly.entity_id
_entity_poly.type
_entity_poly.pdbx_seq_one_letter_code
_entity_poly.pdbx_strand_id
1 'polypeptide(L)'
;MKRPLRLPSVAAANIAVFTATAEHSASHWSFRALEKPDLPAISDNSWPRNPVDHFVMRDLDVAKLKPNPEADPLTLHRRLALDLTGLPPTLDEQLGFETAFGGSKGDLSSEAAAE
;
A
#
# COMPACT_ATOMS: atom_id res chain seq x y z
N MET A 1 12.41 7.05 -67.71
CA MET A 1 11.45 8.01 -67.13
C MET A 1 10.33 7.24 -66.43
N LYS A 2 10.33 7.17 -65.10
CA LYS A 2 9.23 6.61 -64.29
C LYS A 2 9.08 7.50 -63.06
N ARG A 3 8.02 8.31 -62.99
CA ARG A 3 7.66 9.05 -61.78
C ARG A 3 6.64 8.21 -61.01
N PRO A 4 6.90 7.74 -59.78
CA PRO A 4 5.88 7.07 -59.01
C PRO A 4 4.88 8.10 -58.46
N LEU A 5 3.59 7.80 -58.61
CA LEU A 5 2.48 8.56 -58.04
C LEU A 5 2.49 8.37 -56.51
N ARG A 6 2.68 9.48 -55.78
CA ARG A 6 2.60 9.54 -54.32
C ARG A 6 1.14 9.78 -53.93
N LEU A 7 0.49 8.78 -53.34
CA LEU A 7 -0.83 8.94 -52.74
C LEU A 7 -0.72 9.85 -51.51
N PRO A 8 -1.63 10.82 -51.30
CA PRO A 8 -1.65 11.58 -50.06
C PRO A 8 -2.09 10.66 -48.92
N SER A 9 -1.28 10.59 -47.87
CA SER A 9 -1.63 9.99 -46.60
C SER A 9 -2.85 10.71 -46.04
N VAL A 10 -4.00 10.03 -45.98
CA VAL A 10 -5.17 10.53 -45.27
C VAL A 10 -4.83 10.50 -43.79
N ALA A 11 -4.55 11.68 -43.21
CA ALA A 11 -4.46 11.84 -41.78
C ALA A 11 -5.82 11.46 -41.18
N ALA A 12 -5.83 10.49 -40.27
CA ALA A 12 -7.00 10.14 -39.49
C ALA A 12 -7.47 11.39 -38.75
N ALA A 13 -8.64 11.91 -39.15
CA ALA A 13 -9.26 13.07 -38.53
C ALA A 13 -9.63 12.72 -37.09
N ASN A 14 -9.09 13.50 -36.14
CA ASN A 14 -9.44 13.44 -34.73
C ASN A 14 -10.94 13.69 -34.57
N ILE A 15 -11.66 12.69 -34.07
CA ILE A 15 -13.03 12.85 -33.60
C ILE A 15 -12.97 13.77 -32.37
N ALA A 16 -13.38 15.02 -32.54
CA ALA A 16 -13.55 15.97 -31.45
C ALA A 16 -14.78 15.57 -30.63
N VAL A 17 -14.55 14.94 -29.47
CA VAL A 17 -15.58 14.71 -28.46
C VAL A 17 -15.27 15.58 -27.24
N PHE A 18 -16.23 16.46 -26.96
CA PHE A 18 -16.51 17.17 -25.71
C PHE A 18 -15.43 18.11 -25.14
N THR A 19 -15.41 19.35 -25.64
CA THR A 19 -14.72 20.49 -25.02
C THR A 19 -15.66 21.24 -24.07
N ALA A 20 -15.56 20.97 -22.78
CA ALA A 20 -15.78 21.93 -21.68
C ALA A 20 -15.46 21.21 -20.36
N THR A 21 -14.45 21.71 -19.60
CA THR A 21 -13.88 21.17 -18.33
C THR A 21 -12.65 20.24 -18.41
N ALA A 22 -11.80 20.33 -19.44
CA ALA A 22 -10.57 19.51 -19.53
C ALA A 22 -9.39 20.02 -18.68
N GLU A 23 -9.24 21.34 -18.47
CA GLU A 23 -8.01 21.92 -17.92
C GLU A 23 -7.81 21.68 -16.41
N HIS A 24 -8.89 21.63 -15.62
CA HIS A 24 -8.80 21.35 -14.17
C HIS A 24 -8.70 19.85 -13.84
N SER A 25 -9.13 18.99 -14.76
CA SER A 25 -9.22 17.55 -14.54
C SER A 25 -7.84 16.88 -14.64
N ALA A 26 -6.96 17.32 -15.55
CA ALA A 26 -5.64 16.70 -15.73
C ALA A 26 -4.65 16.91 -14.57
N SER A 27 -4.89 17.90 -13.70
CA SER A 27 -3.99 18.18 -12.56
C SER A 27 -4.26 17.34 -11.31
N HIS A 28 -5.46 16.76 -11.18
CA HIS A 28 -5.77 15.98 -9.98
C HIS A 28 -5.10 14.60 -10.04
N TRP A 29 -4.52 14.17 -8.93
CA TRP A 29 -3.73 12.94 -8.85
C TRP A 29 -4.51 11.69 -9.31
N SER A 30 -5.82 11.65 -9.09
CA SER A 30 -6.67 10.51 -9.47
C SER A 30 -6.92 10.38 -10.98
N PHE A 31 -6.66 11.44 -11.76
CA PHE A 31 -6.81 11.44 -13.22
C PHE A 31 -5.47 11.26 -13.96
N ARG A 32 -4.37 11.07 -13.22
CA ARG A 32 -3.07 10.73 -13.80
C ARG A 32 -2.94 9.23 -13.94
N ALA A 33 -2.25 8.79 -14.99
CA ALA A 33 -1.92 7.39 -15.17
C ALA A 33 -1.06 6.90 -13.99
N LEU A 34 -1.35 5.69 -13.50
CA LEU A 34 -0.55 5.06 -12.44
C LEU A 34 0.78 4.60 -13.03
N GLU A 35 1.87 5.09 -12.43
CA GLU A 35 3.22 4.60 -12.70
C GLU A 35 3.62 3.60 -11.61
N LYS A 36 4.33 2.53 -11.99
CA LYS A 36 4.88 1.55 -11.04
C LYS A 36 6.36 1.87 -10.82
N PRO A 37 6.73 2.54 -9.71
CA PRO A 37 8.13 2.80 -9.40
C PRO A 37 8.84 1.48 -9.03
N ASP A 38 10.15 1.44 -9.30
CA ASP A 38 11.00 0.36 -8.84
C ASP A 38 11.13 0.38 -7.31
N LEU A 39 11.37 -0.80 -6.73
CA LEU A 39 11.52 -0.93 -5.28
C LEU A 39 12.87 -0.37 -4.83
N PRO A 40 12.92 0.42 -3.75
CA PRO A 40 14.17 0.94 -3.22
C PRO A 40 15.01 -0.19 -2.60
N ALA A 41 16.32 -0.04 -2.67
CA ALA A 41 17.24 -0.86 -1.88
C ALA A 41 17.13 -0.46 -0.40
N ILE A 42 16.99 -1.45 0.48
CA ILE A 42 16.79 -1.29 1.92
C ILE A 42 17.80 -2.12 2.72
N SER A 43 18.01 -1.75 3.98
CA SER A 43 18.95 -2.46 4.86
C SER A 43 18.45 -3.83 5.31
N ASP A 44 17.15 -3.94 5.62
CA ASP A 44 16.52 -5.14 6.17
C ASP A 44 15.35 -5.61 5.28
N ASN A 45 15.57 -6.71 4.56
CA ASN A 45 14.57 -7.35 3.70
C ASN A 45 13.63 -8.31 4.45
N SER A 46 13.80 -8.53 5.76
CA SER A 46 12.98 -9.48 6.53
C SER A 46 11.70 -8.86 7.10
N TRP A 47 11.69 -7.55 7.34
CA TRP A 47 10.55 -6.83 7.90
C TRP A 47 9.42 -6.52 6.89
N PRO A 48 9.70 -6.07 5.65
CA PRO A 48 8.65 -5.81 4.66
C PRO A 48 7.78 -7.03 4.38
N ARG A 49 6.46 -6.88 4.50
CA ARG A 49 5.49 -7.92 4.10
C ARG A 49 4.95 -7.68 2.70
N ASN A 50 4.91 -6.41 2.28
CA ASN A 50 4.42 -5.97 0.99
C ASN A 50 5.45 -5.05 0.30
N PRO A 51 5.37 -4.89 -1.04
CA PRO A 51 6.26 -4.00 -1.79
C PRO A 51 6.25 -2.53 -1.31
N VAL A 52 5.12 -2.05 -0.77
CA VAL A 52 5.01 -0.69 -0.19
C VAL A 52 5.90 -0.51 1.04
N ASP A 53 6.10 -1.57 1.83
CA ASP A 53 6.85 -1.49 3.08
C ASP A 53 8.35 -1.21 2.83
N HIS A 54 8.85 -1.49 1.62
CA HIS A 54 10.21 -1.10 1.21
C HIS A 54 10.40 0.41 1.21
N PHE A 55 9.39 1.18 0.80
CA PHE A 55 9.47 2.65 0.81
C PHE A 55 9.49 3.18 2.24
N VAL A 56 8.74 2.55 3.16
CA VAL A 56 8.75 2.88 4.58
C VAL A 56 10.09 2.54 5.21
N MET A 57 10.62 1.33 4.95
CA MET A 57 11.93 0.91 5.48
C MET A 57 13.05 1.81 4.98
N ARG A 58 13.04 2.22 3.70
CA ARG A 58 14.00 3.18 3.16
C ARG A 58 14.02 4.48 3.99
N ASP A 59 12.84 5.02 4.32
CA ASP A 59 12.76 6.28 5.08
C ASP A 59 13.17 6.08 6.54
N LEU A 60 12.88 4.93 7.14
CA LEU A 60 13.37 4.54 8.46
C LEU A 60 14.91 4.42 8.47
N ASP A 61 15.50 3.80 7.44
CA ASP A 61 16.95 3.67 7.27
C ASP A 61 17.63 5.04 7.19
N VAL A 62 17.09 5.95 6.38
CA VAL A 62 17.59 7.33 6.27
C VAL A 62 17.49 8.06 7.61
N ALA A 63 16.38 7.87 8.33
CA ALA A 63 16.16 8.43 9.65
C ALA A 63 16.94 7.69 10.78
N LYS A 64 17.62 6.58 10.47
CA LYS A 64 18.30 5.69 11.42
C LYS A 64 17.37 5.18 12.54
N LEU A 65 16.11 4.93 12.19
CA LEU A 65 15.10 4.36 13.08
C LEU A 65 14.88 2.88 12.75
N LYS A 66 14.41 2.13 13.75
CA LYS A 66 13.97 0.74 13.56
C LYS A 66 12.45 0.66 13.65
N PRO A 67 11.82 -0.27 12.92
CA PRO A 67 10.41 -0.54 13.11
C PRO A 67 10.11 -0.97 14.54
N ASN A 68 8.92 -0.61 15.03
CA ASN A 68 8.44 -1.11 16.32
C ASN A 68 8.09 -2.60 16.21
N PRO A 69 8.20 -3.35 17.31
CA PRO A 69 7.71 -4.72 17.38
C PRO A 69 6.20 -4.76 17.12
N GLU A 70 5.73 -5.91 16.66
CA GLU A 70 4.30 -6.17 16.48
C GLU A 70 3.59 -6.08 17.84
N ALA A 71 2.45 -5.39 17.88
CA ALA A 71 1.69 -5.25 19.11
C ALA A 71 1.01 -6.57 19.51
N ASP A 72 0.69 -6.70 20.80
CA ASP A 72 -0.02 -7.88 21.29
C ASP A 72 -1.43 -8.00 20.66
N PRO A 73 -1.98 -9.23 20.55
CA PRO A 73 -3.26 -9.48 19.90
C PRO A 73 -4.41 -8.65 20.48
N LEU A 74 -4.45 -8.46 21.81
CA LEU A 74 -5.51 -7.71 22.49
C LEU A 74 -5.43 -6.20 22.18
N THR A 75 -4.22 -5.64 22.11
CA THR A 75 -4.00 -4.26 21.69
C THR A 75 -4.39 -4.04 20.24
N LEU A 76 -4.07 -4.98 19.34
CA LEU A 76 -4.52 -4.93 17.95
C LEU A 76 -6.05 -4.97 17.85
N HIS A 77 -6.70 -5.87 18.59
CA HIS A 77 -8.15 -5.99 18.60
C HIS A 77 -8.83 -4.71 19.08
N ARG A 78 -8.32 -4.09 20.17
CA ARG A 78 -8.86 -2.82 20.68
C ARG A 78 -8.75 -1.69 19.67
N ARG A 79 -7.62 -1.55 18.97
CA ARG A 79 -7.44 -0.53 17.92
C ARG A 79 -8.44 -0.76 16.78
N LEU A 80 -8.52 -1.99 16.29
CA LEU A 80 -9.43 -2.36 15.22
C LEU A 80 -10.90 -2.11 15.58
N ALA A 81 -11.32 -2.50 16.79
CA ALA A 81 -12.69 -2.30 17.26
C ALA A 81 -13.06 -0.82 17.34
N LEU A 82 -12.16 0.02 17.86
CA LEU A 82 -12.36 1.47 17.94
C LEU A 82 -12.38 2.11 16.56
N ASP A 83 -11.49 1.71 15.64
CA ASP A 83 -11.43 2.28 14.29
C ASP A 83 -12.67 1.92 13.45
N LEU A 84 -13.17 0.69 13.59
CA LEU A 84 -14.29 0.18 12.78
C LEU A 84 -15.66 0.51 13.36
N THR A 85 -15.82 0.44 14.68
CA THR A 85 -17.12 0.57 15.35
C THR A 85 -17.23 1.80 16.24
N GLY A 86 -16.10 2.40 16.63
CA GLY A 86 -16.05 3.48 17.62
C GLY A 86 -16.28 3.02 19.06
N LEU A 87 -16.46 1.72 19.30
CA LEU A 87 -16.74 1.17 20.62
C LEU A 87 -15.58 0.27 21.09
N PRO A 88 -15.30 0.23 22.41
CA PRO A 88 -14.34 -0.72 22.95
C PRO A 88 -14.88 -2.15 22.83
N PRO A 89 -14.02 -3.15 22.59
CA PRO A 89 -14.45 -4.53 22.45
C PRO A 89 -14.89 -5.10 23.81
N THR A 90 -15.90 -5.96 23.79
CA THR A 90 -16.36 -6.71 24.97
C THR A 90 -15.34 -7.75 25.40
N LEU A 91 -15.50 -8.31 26.61
CA LEU A 91 -14.61 -9.37 27.10
C LEU A 91 -14.72 -10.65 26.25
N ASP A 92 -15.92 -11.02 25.84
CA ASP A 92 -16.15 -12.21 25.01
C ASP A 92 -15.49 -12.06 23.64
N GLU A 93 -15.55 -10.87 23.03
CA GLU A 93 -14.86 -10.57 21.76
C GLU A 93 -13.33 -10.60 21.90
N GLN A 94 -12.80 -10.06 23.00
CA GLN A 94 -11.35 -10.10 23.29
C GLN A 94 -10.85 -11.55 23.39
N LEU A 95 -11.54 -12.41 24.15
CA LEU A 95 -11.17 -13.82 24.34
C LEU A 95 -11.32 -14.62 23.04
N GLY A 96 -12.41 -14.38 22.31
CA GLY A 96 -12.65 -15.00 21.00
C GLY A 96 -11.57 -14.62 19.98
N PHE A 97 -11.18 -13.35 19.96
CA PHE A 97 -10.11 -12.85 19.09
C PHE A 97 -8.77 -13.47 19.44
N GLU A 98 -8.38 -13.50 20.72
CA GLU A 98 -7.11 -14.08 21.16
C GLU A 98 -6.99 -15.57 20.78
N THR A 99 -8.07 -16.33 20.96
CA THR A 99 -8.15 -17.74 20.56
C THR A 99 -8.03 -17.90 19.04
N ALA A 100 -8.73 -17.08 18.26
CA ALA A 100 -8.70 -17.13 16.80
C ALA A 100 -7.34 -16.64 16.22
N PHE A 101 -6.71 -15.67 16.87
CA PHE A 101 -5.43 -15.09 16.45
C PHE A 101 -4.27 -16.07 16.68
N GLY A 102 -4.27 -16.77 17.82
CA GLY A 102 -3.27 -17.79 18.16
C GLY A 102 -3.27 -19.01 17.23
N GLY A 103 -4.37 -19.27 16.51
CA GLY A 103 -4.45 -20.35 15.51
C GLY A 103 -3.65 -20.10 14.22
N SER A 104 -3.10 -18.89 14.02
CA SER A 104 -2.46 -18.48 12.76
C SER A 104 -0.96 -18.15 12.89
N LYS A 105 -0.42 -18.05 14.11
CA LYS A 105 0.99 -17.71 14.34
C LYS A 105 1.54 -18.53 15.50
N GLY A 106 2.43 -19.48 15.17
CA GLY A 106 3.09 -20.33 16.15
C GLY A 106 3.79 -19.53 17.24
N ASP A 107 3.72 -20.07 18.46
CA ASP A 107 4.61 -19.89 19.60
C ASP A 107 5.48 -18.63 19.59
N LEU A 108 5.05 -17.57 20.27
CA LEU A 108 5.93 -16.47 20.67
C LEU A 108 5.70 -16.03 22.12
N SER A 109 5.38 -16.97 23.01
CA SER A 109 5.33 -16.75 24.47
C SER A 109 6.36 -17.54 25.27
N SER A 110 7.39 -18.09 24.62
CA SER A 110 8.62 -18.49 25.32
C SER A 110 9.75 -17.55 24.93
N GLU A 111 10.46 -17.01 25.92
CA GLU A 111 11.76 -16.31 25.77
C GLU A 111 11.74 -14.76 25.76
N ALA A 112 11.06 -14.15 26.73
CA ALA A 112 11.39 -12.81 27.23
C ALA A 112 11.34 -12.73 28.77
N ALA A 113 11.76 -13.81 29.44
CA ALA A 113 11.94 -13.90 30.89
C ALA A 113 13.31 -14.52 31.23
N ALA A 114 14.37 -13.82 30.86
CA ALA A 114 15.75 -13.88 31.36
C ALA A 114 16.44 -12.69 30.67
N GLU A 115 17.09 -11.73 31.31
CA GLU A 115 17.67 -11.54 32.64
C GLU A 115 17.71 -10.03 32.91
#